data_AF-A0A3M4VDX5-F1
#
_entry.id   AF-A0A3M4VDX5-F1
#
_cell.length_a   1.000
_cell.length_b   1.000
_cell.length_c   1.000
_cell.angle_alpha   90.00
_cell.angle_beta   90.00
_cell.angle_gamma   90.00
#
_symmetry.space_group_name_H-M   'P 1'
#
loop_
_entity.id
_entity.type
_entity.pdbx_description
1 polymer ?
#
loop_
_entity_poly.entity_id
_entity_poly.type
_entity_poly.pdbx_seq_one_letter_code
_entity_poly.pdbx_strand_id
1 'polypeptide(L)'
;MKSFSNVETAGNGYAVLPYAQAYRTNWVSLDTRQLGADVDLENAITQLVPRRGAIPLVRFKAVVGRRVQFELVRADGSKIPLGASVEDEQGRALAVVDPGSQALVLSEQDVGSLRVRWSDQSCQAAFSLPPRDPTRAYERIRVTCQ
;
A
#
# COMPACT_ATOMS: atom_id res chain seq x y z
N MET A 1 11.18 19.78 17.12
CA MET A 1 11.57 18.69 16.19
C MET A 1 12.25 19.34 14.99
N LYS A 2 13.53 19.06 14.73
CA LYS A 2 14.22 19.64 13.56
C LYS A 2 13.89 18.77 12.35
N SER A 3 12.96 19.23 11.51
CA SER A 3 12.59 18.60 10.24
C SER A 3 13.60 19.05 9.16
N PHE A 4 14.14 18.12 8.38
CA PHE A 4 15.04 18.42 7.26
C PHE A 4 14.19 18.76 6.05
N SER A 5 14.24 20.01 5.57
CA SER A 5 13.27 20.51 4.60
C SER A 5 13.69 20.44 3.12
N ASN A 6 14.93 20.05 2.77
CA ASN A 6 15.44 20.14 1.40
C ASN A 6 16.26 18.90 0.95
N VAL A 7 15.90 17.70 1.37
CA VAL A 7 16.53 16.46 0.88
C VAL A 7 15.52 15.68 0.06
N GLU A 8 15.84 15.47 -1.21
CA GLU A 8 15.01 14.73 -2.16
C GLU A 8 15.64 13.38 -2.51
N THR A 9 14.78 12.43 -2.85
CA THR A 9 15.20 11.13 -3.35
C THR A 9 15.55 11.26 -4.83
N ALA A 10 16.76 10.88 -5.22
CA ALA A 10 17.15 10.87 -6.62
C ALA A 10 16.36 9.81 -7.40
N GLY A 11 16.35 9.90 -8.74
CA GLY A 11 15.55 9.00 -9.60
C GLY A 11 15.87 7.49 -9.47
N ASN A 12 16.96 7.14 -8.80
CA ASN A 12 17.32 5.75 -8.46
C ASN A 12 16.76 5.27 -7.10
N GLY A 13 15.99 6.09 -6.39
CA GLY A 13 15.40 5.73 -5.08
C GLY A 13 16.31 5.97 -3.87
N TYR A 14 17.44 6.69 -4.02
CA TYR A 14 18.37 6.97 -2.92
C TYR A 14 18.45 8.46 -2.57
N ALA A 15 18.68 8.75 -1.29
CA ALA A 15 18.95 10.09 -0.78
C ALA A 15 20.10 10.06 0.23
N VAL A 16 20.84 11.16 0.34
CA VAL A 16 21.88 11.34 1.36
C VAL A 16 21.41 12.38 2.38
N LEU A 17 21.27 11.96 3.64
CA LEU A 17 21.00 12.87 4.74
C LEU A 17 22.32 13.44 5.26
N PRO A 18 22.56 14.76 5.14
CA PRO A 18 23.86 15.35 5.47
C PRO A 18 24.13 15.43 6.98
N TYR A 19 23.12 15.15 7.82
CA TYR A 19 23.26 15.27 9.27
C TYR A 19 22.45 14.22 10.02
N ALA A 20 23.10 13.56 10.97
CA ALA A 20 22.48 12.74 12.01
C ALA A 20 23.27 12.89 13.32
N GLN A 21 22.58 12.98 14.45
CA GLN A 21 23.20 13.13 15.76
C GLN A 21 23.77 11.80 16.24
N ALA A 22 25.08 11.74 16.48
CA ALA A 22 25.72 10.56 17.04
C ALA A 22 25.19 10.26 18.45
N TYR A 23 25.00 8.97 18.75
CA TYR A 23 24.52 8.42 20.02
C TYR A 23 23.16 8.94 20.47
N ARG A 24 22.36 9.49 19.54
CA ARG A 24 21.00 9.97 19.78
C ARG A 24 20.04 9.34 18.80
N THR A 25 18.78 9.23 19.20
CA THR A 25 17.70 8.82 18.30
C THR A 25 17.48 9.90 17.24
N ASN A 26 17.62 9.51 15.98
CA ASN A 26 17.27 10.32 14.83
C ASN A 26 16.06 9.69 14.16
N TRP A 27 15.03 10.51 13.92
CA TRP A 27 13.85 10.11 13.18
C TRP A 27 14.02 10.51 11.72
N VAL A 28 13.81 9.55 10.82
CA VAL A 28 13.83 9.76 9.37
C VAL A 28 12.44 9.44 8.85
N SER A 29 11.82 10.41 8.18
CA SER A 29 10.48 10.28 7.62
C SER A 29 10.44 10.72 6.17
N LEU A 30 9.66 10.03 5.34
CA LEU A 30 9.37 10.41 3.96
C LEU A 30 8.05 11.19 3.88
N ASP A 31 8.01 12.24 3.07
CA ASP A 31 6.76 12.96 2.78
C ASP A 31 5.92 12.18 1.76
N THR A 32 4.88 11.50 2.25
CA THR A 32 4.03 10.66 1.42
C THR A 32 3.11 11.44 0.48
N ARG A 33 2.98 12.76 0.64
CA ARG A 33 2.15 13.60 -0.24
C ARG A 33 2.78 13.83 -1.61
N GLN A 34 4.09 13.66 -1.71
CA GLN A 34 4.83 13.74 -2.96
C GLN A 34 5.09 12.37 -3.60
N LEU A 35 4.65 11.28 -2.95
CA LEU A 35 4.66 9.97 -3.59
C LEU A 35 3.63 9.97 -4.72
N GLY A 36 4.00 9.40 -5.86
CA GLY A 36 3.05 9.11 -6.92
C GLY A 36 1.89 8.27 -6.40
N ALA A 37 0.71 8.38 -7.01
CA ALA A 37 -0.47 7.60 -6.64
C ALA A 37 -0.25 6.07 -6.72
N ASP A 38 0.81 5.64 -7.40
CA ASP A 38 1.26 4.26 -7.53
C ASP A 38 2.25 3.78 -6.49
N VAL A 39 2.75 4.64 -5.61
CA VAL A 39 3.74 4.20 -4.62
C VAL A 39 3.07 4.11 -3.26
N ASP A 40 3.26 2.97 -2.62
CA ASP A 40 2.91 2.77 -1.22
C ASP A 40 4.15 2.37 -0.42
N LEU A 41 4.17 2.77 0.85
CA LEU A 41 5.27 2.47 1.77
C LEU A 41 4.75 1.60 2.90
N GLU A 42 5.46 0.51 3.22
CA GLU A 42 5.13 -0.31 4.40
C GLU A 42 5.21 0.52 5.69
N ASN A 43 6.21 1.41 5.77
CA ASN A 43 6.32 2.40 6.83
C ASN A 43 7.06 3.62 6.27
N ALA A 44 6.51 4.81 6.49
CA ALA A 44 7.12 6.07 6.05
C ALA A 44 8.08 6.67 7.08
N ILE A 45 8.20 6.08 8.27
CA ILE A 45 8.99 6.61 9.39
C ILE A 45 9.91 5.51 9.93
N THR A 46 11.18 5.83 10.15
CA THR A 46 12.15 4.93 10.78
C THR A 46 13.03 5.70 11.76
N GLN A 47 13.43 5.03 12.84
CA GLN A 47 14.37 5.57 13.82
C GLN A 47 15.74 4.90 13.71
N LEU A 48 16.81 5.65 13.97
CA LEU A 48 18.16 5.12 14.03
C LEU A 48 19.01 5.82 15.09
N VAL A 49 20.01 5.13 15.63
CA VAL A 49 20.99 5.66 16.59
C VAL A 49 22.41 5.44 16.04
N PRO A 50 23.02 6.43 15.37
CA PRO A 50 24.31 6.24 14.71
C PRO A 50 25.46 6.41 15.70
N ARG A 51 26.55 5.65 15.52
CA ARG A 51 27.83 5.95 16.18
C ARG A 51 28.51 7.13 15.48
N ARG A 52 29.45 7.78 16.16
CA ARG A 52 30.26 8.85 15.54
C ARG A 52 31.01 8.29 14.32
N GLY A 53 30.87 8.95 13.17
CA GLY A 53 31.51 8.53 11.91
C GLY A 53 30.83 7.35 11.19
N ALA A 54 29.72 6.82 11.71
CA ALA A 54 28.97 5.76 11.03
C ALA A 54 28.16 6.32 9.85
N ILE A 55 28.05 5.53 8.79
CA ILE A 55 27.20 5.79 7.63
C ILE A 55 26.10 4.71 7.61
N PRO A 56 25.04 4.86 8.42
CA PRO A 56 23.96 3.88 8.48
C PRO A 56 23.10 3.94 7.22
N LEU A 57 22.68 2.78 6.72
CA LEU A 57 21.70 2.68 5.64
C LEU A 57 20.30 2.52 6.24
N VAL A 58 19.40 3.44 5.89
CA VAL A 58 17.97 3.31 6.17
C VAL A 58 17.27 2.81 4.92
N ARG A 59 16.43 1.78 5.05
CA ARG A 59 15.67 1.20 3.94
C ARG A 59 14.18 1.39 4.20
N PHE A 60 13.52 2.08 3.27
CA PHE A 60 12.07 2.15 3.19
C PHE A 60 11.61 1.15 2.13
N LYS A 61 10.76 0.20 2.52
CA LYS A 61 10.17 -0.74 1.56
C LYS A 61 9.01 -0.05 0.85
N ALA A 62 9.19 0.19 -0.43
CA ALA A 62 8.18 0.73 -1.31
C ALA A 62 7.61 -0.39 -2.19
N VAL A 63 6.31 -0.38 -2.38
CA VAL A 63 5.60 -1.24 -3.34
C VAL A 63 4.99 -0.32 -4.38
N VAL A 64 5.18 -0.66 -5.65
CA VAL A 64 4.55 0.05 -6.77
C VAL A 64 3.29 -0.70 -7.15
N GLY A 65 2.14 -0.06 -7.09
CA GLY A 65 0.85 -0.64 -7.40
C GLY A 65 -0.26 0.41 -7.42
N ARG A 66 -1.42 0.07 -7.97
CA ARG A 66 -2.58 0.96 -8.06
C ARG A 66 -3.48 0.74 -6.85
N ARG A 67 -3.87 1.81 -6.15
CA ARG A 67 -4.92 1.72 -5.12
C ARG A 67 -6.27 1.53 -5.80
N VAL A 68 -6.92 0.40 -5.53
CA VAL A 68 -8.22 0.04 -6.10
C VAL A 68 -9.18 -0.28 -4.97
N GLN A 69 -10.30 0.43 -4.93
CA GLN A 69 -11.43 0.12 -4.09
C GLN A 69 -12.36 -0.84 -4.84
N PHE A 70 -12.33 -2.10 -4.44
CA PHE A 70 -13.22 -3.12 -4.95
C PHE A 70 -14.55 -3.06 -4.19
N GLU A 71 -15.64 -2.80 -4.89
CA GLU A 71 -16.99 -3.03 -4.40
C GLU A 71 -17.36 -4.49 -4.71
N LEU A 72 -17.34 -5.33 -3.68
CA LEU A 72 -17.51 -6.77 -3.81
C LEU A 72 -18.98 -7.13 -3.63
N VAL A 73 -19.54 -7.89 -4.57
CA VAL A 73 -20.93 -8.35 -4.51
C VAL A 73 -20.95 -9.85 -4.77
N ARG A 74 -21.69 -10.62 -3.97
CA ARG A 74 -21.84 -12.06 -4.21
C ARG A 74 -22.67 -12.32 -5.47
N ALA A 75 -22.55 -13.52 -6.05
CA ALA A 75 -23.33 -13.95 -7.21
C ALA A 75 -24.86 -13.84 -7.03
N ASP A 76 -25.35 -13.93 -5.79
CA ASP A 76 -26.76 -13.75 -5.42
C ASP A 76 -27.19 -12.28 -5.22
N GLY A 77 -26.26 -11.33 -5.42
CA GLY A 77 -26.49 -9.89 -5.20
C GLY A 77 -26.33 -9.45 -3.74
N SER A 78 -26.05 -10.37 -2.81
CA SER A 78 -25.85 -10.03 -1.40
C SER A 78 -24.47 -9.43 -1.14
N LYS A 79 -24.34 -8.74 0.01
CA LYS A 79 -23.09 -8.12 0.45
C LYS A 79 -22.13 -9.14 1.05
N ILE A 80 -20.84 -8.92 0.84
CA ILE A 80 -19.79 -9.63 1.58
C ILE A 80 -19.75 -9.08 3.02
N PRO A 81 -19.65 -9.94 4.03
CA PRO A 81 -19.61 -9.49 5.42
C PRO A 81 -18.35 -8.68 5.74
N LEU A 82 -18.51 -7.75 6.69
CA LEU A 82 -17.39 -7.06 7.34
C LEU A 82 -16.38 -8.07 7.88
N GLY A 83 -15.09 -7.77 7.72
CA GLY A 83 -14.02 -8.61 8.26
C GLY A 83 -13.62 -9.77 7.35
N ALA A 84 -14.24 -9.92 6.17
CA ALA A 84 -13.77 -10.88 5.17
C ALA A 84 -12.34 -10.54 4.72
N SER A 85 -11.48 -11.55 4.63
CA SER A 85 -10.11 -11.44 4.15
C SER A 85 -10.10 -11.43 2.63
N VAL A 86 -9.44 -10.44 2.02
CA VAL A 86 -9.20 -10.40 0.57
C VAL A 86 -7.75 -10.80 0.34
N GLU A 87 -7.54 -11.86 -0.42
CA GLU A 87 -6.24 -12.49 -0.66
C GLU A 87 -5.89 -12.49 -2.15
N ASP A 88 -4.59 -12.47 -2.46
CA ASP A 88 -4.10 -12.78 -3.81
C ASP A 88 -4.16 -14.29 -4.12
N GLU A 89 -3.77 -14.66 -5.34
CA GLU A 89 -3.75 -16.07 -5.76
C GLU A 89 -2.82 -16.93 -4.90
N GLN A 90 -1.74 -16.33 -4.36
CA GLN A 90 -0.78 -16.97 -3.46
C GLN A 90 -1.29 -17.08 -2.01
N GLY A 91 -2.47 -16.53 -1.70
CA GLY A 91 -3.06 -16.57 -0.36
C GLY A 91 -2.51 -15.52 0.61
N ARG A 92 -1.78 -14.51 0.12
CA ARG A 92 -1.35 -13.37 0.93
C ARG A 92 -2.54 -12.44 1.12
N ALA A 93 -2.82 -12.09 2.37
CA ALA A 93 -3.85 -11.11 2.71
C ALA A 93 -3.46 -9.72 2.19
N LEU A 94 -4.32 -9.14 1.35
CA LEU A 94 -4.16 -7.82 0.74
C LEU A 94 -4.97 -6.76 1.48
N ALA A 95 -6.18 -7.10 1.91
CA ALA A 95 -7.11 -6.17 2.55
C ALA A 95 -8.17 -6.90 3.38
N VAL A 96 -8.95 -6.12 4.13
CA VAL A 96 -10.13 -6.58 4.85
C VAL A 96 -11.35 -5.83 4.33
N VAL A 97 -12.47 -6.53 4.17
CA VAL A 97 -13.74 -5.95 3.71
C VAL A 97 -14.35 -5.08 4.80
N ASP A 98 -14.78 -3.88 4.43
CA ASP A 98 -15.43 -2.89 5.29
C ASP A 98 -16.97 -3.09 5.38
N PRO A 99 -17.71 -2.33 6.22
CA PRO A 99 -19.16 -2.46 6.34
C PRO A 99 -19.95 -2.16 5.05
N GLY A 100 -19.31 -1.48 4.09
CA GLY A 100 -19.84 -1.16 2.78
C GLY A 100 -19.73 -2.29 1.76
N SER A 101 -19.16 -3.45 2.14
CA SER A 101 -18.77 -4.52 1.19
C SER A 101 -17.68 -4.04 0.23
N GLN A 102 -16.78 -3.17 0.72
CA GLN A 102 -15.68 -2.62 -0.06
C GLN A 102 -14.34 -3.04 0.53
N ALA A 103 -13.33 -3.20 -0.34
CA ALA A 103 -11.96 -3.47 0.07
C ALA A 103 -11.00 -2.58 -0.72
N LEU A 104 -10.13 -1.86 -0.02
CA LEU A 104 -9.07 -1.06 -0.63
C LEU A 104 -7.81 -1.90 -0.73
N VAL A 105 -7.42 -2.25 -1.97
CA VAL A 105 -6.28 -3.11 -2.27
C VAL A 105 -5.24 -2.30 -3.05
N LEU A 106 -3.97 -2.48 -2.72
CA LEU A 106 -2.87 -2.06 -3.57
C LEU A 106 -2.59 -3.16 -4.61
N SER A 107 -3.09 -2.98 -5.84
CA SER A 107 -2.93 -3.97 -6.90
C SER A 107 -1.63 -3.75 -7.66
N GLU A 108 -0.78 -4.77 -7.72
CA GLU A 108 0.45 -4.78 -8.54
C GLU A 108 0.17 -5.10 -10.01
N GLN A 109 -1.04 -5.59 -10.32
CA GLN A 109 -1.47 -6.01 -11.66
C GLN A 109 -2.76 -5.30 -12.08
N ASP A 110 -2.90 -5.04 -13.38
CA ASP A 110 -4.12 -4.45 -13.95
C ASP A 110 -5.24 -5.47 -14.20
N VAL A 111 -4.89 -6.75 -14.28
CA VAL A 111 -5.83 -7.86 -14.45
C VAL A 111 -5.44 -8.96 -13.47
N GLY A 112 -6.42 -9.66 -12.93
CA GLY A 112 -6.16 -10.75 -12.00
C GLY A 112 -7.41 -11.25 -11.30
N SER A 113 -7.19 -11.97 -10.21
CA SER A 113 -8.26 -12.51 -9.38
C SER A 113 -7.98 -12.31 -7.90
N LEU A 114 -9.02 -11.98 -7.15
CA LEU A 114 -9.01 -11.91 -5.70
C LEU A 114 -9.74 -13.13 -5.13
N ARG A 115 -9.21 -13.69 -4.04
CA ARG A 115 -9.91 -14.71 -3.25
C ARG A 115 -10.44 -14.02 -1.99
N VAL A 116 -11.76 -14.02 -1.81
CA VAL A 116 -12.39 -13.40 -0.63
C VAL A 116 -12.88 -14.51 0.29
N ARG A 117 -12.45 -14.49 1.55
CA ARG A 117 -12.75 -15.54 2.54
C ARG A 117 -13.39 -14.96 3.79
N TRP A 118 -14.44 -15.59 4.28
CA TRP A 118 -15.05 -15.27 5.57
C TRP A 118 -15.61 -16.55 6.21
N SER A 119 -15.30 -16.76 7.49
CA SER A 119 -15.67 -18.00 8.20
C SER A 119 -15.27 -19.24 7.36
N ASP A 120 -16.23 -20.11 7.03
CA ASP A 120 -16.01 -21.32 6.24
C ASP A 120 -16.36 -21.15 4.74
N GLN A 121 -16.60 -19.92 4.30
CA GLN A 121 -16.97 -19.60 2.92
C GLN A 121 -15.85 -18.84 2.22
N SER A 122 -15.73 -19.05 0.91
CA SER A 122 -14.85 -18.30 0.04
C SER A 122 -15.49 -18.09 -1.32
N CYS A 123 -15.15 -17.00 -1.98
CA CYS A 123 -15.49 -16.75 -3.37
C CYS A 123 -14.31 -16.13 -4.12
N GLN A 124 -14.37 -16.17 -5.44
CA GLN A 124 -13.35 -15.67 -6.33
C GLN A 124 -13.90 -14.50 -7.16
N ALA A 125 -13.19 -13.39 -7.18
CA ALA A 125 -13.56 -12.18 -7.92
C ALA A 125 -12.47 -11.84 -8.94
N ALA A 126 -12.74 -12.10 -10.22
CA ALA A 126 -11.87 -11.67 -11.31
C ALA A 126 -12.06 -10.17 -11.57
N PHE A 127 -10.97 -9.49 -11.92
CA PHE A 127 -11.01 -8.06 -12.21
C PHE A 127 -10.13 -7.68 -13.40
N SER A 128 -10.54 -6.60 -14.07
CA SER A 128 -9.76 -5.90 -15.08
C SER A 128 -9.91 -4.41 -14.83
N LEU A 129 -8.80 -3.74 -14.55
CA LEU A 129 -8.77 -2.31 -14.26
C LEU A 129 -8.87 -1.51 -15.57
N PRO A 130 -9.59 -0.37 -15.56
CA PRO A 130 -9.57 0.55 -16.69
C PRO A 130 -8.19 1.20 -16.87
N PRO A 131 -7.94 1.86 -18.02
CA PRO A 131 -6.75 2.67 -18.22
C PRO A 131 -6.54 3.66 -17.07
N ARG A 132 -5.28 3.80 -16.67
CA ARG A 132 -4.90 4.54 -15.47
C ARG A 132 -5.18 6.04 -15.62
N ASP A 133 -5.92 6.60 -14.67
CA ASP A 133 -6.13 8.04 -14.53
C ASP A 133 -5.22 8.60 -13.42
N PRO A 134 -4.16 9.36 -13.77
CA PRO A 134 -3.20 9.88 -12.79
C PRO A 134 -3.78 10.96 -11.86
N THR A 135 -4.97 11.48 -12.15
CA THR A 135 -5.64 12.48 -11.29
C THR A 135 -6.38 11.85 -10.12
N ARG A 136 -6.63 10.53 -10.16
CA ARG A 136 -7.35 9.80 -9.12
C ARG A 136 -6.39 9.22 -8.09
N ALA A 137 -6.68 9.46 -6.82
CA ALA A 137 -5.93 8.85 -5.71
C ALA A 137 -6.17 7.33 -5.59
N TYR A 138 -7.35 6.87 -6.02
CA TYR A 138 -7.70 5.45 -6.11
C TYR A 138 -8.76 5.24 -7.20
N GLU A 139 -8.74 4.05 -7.80
CA GLU A 139 -9.76 3.57 -8.73
C GLU A 139 -10.90 2.92 -7.94
N ARG A 140 -12.13 2.99 -8.43
CA ARG A 140 -13.25 2.25 -7.85
C ARG A 140 -13.91 1.38 -8.92
N ILE A 141 -13.99 0.09 -8.67
CA ILE A 141 -14.65 -0.87 -9.56
C ILE A 141 -15.55 -1.80 -8.77
N ARG A 142 -16.67 -2.20 -9.39
CA ARG A 142 -17.56 -3.22 -8.85
C ARG A 142 -17.24 -4.55 -9.50
N VAL A 143 -17.08 -5.60 -8.68
CA VAL A 143 -16.81 -6.96 -9.16
C VAL A 143 -17.72 -7.96 -8.48
N THR A 144 -18.13 -8.97 -9.24
CA THR A 144 -18.94 -10.08 -8.72
C THR A 144 -18.01 -11.17 -8.22
N CYS A 145 -18.29 -11.68 -7.02
CA CYS A 145 -17.59 -12.77 -6.38
C CYS A 145 -18.38 -14.06 -6.58
N GLN A 146 -17.77 -15.03 -7.26
CA GLN A 146 -18.36 -16.32 -7.63
C GLN A 146 -17.89 -17.44 -6.70
#